data_AF-A0A537G707-F1
#
_entry.id   AF-A0A537G707-F1
#
_cell.length_a   1.000
_cell.length_b   1.000
_cell.length_c   1.000
_cell.angle_alpha   90.00
_cell.angle_beta   90.00
_cell.angle_gamma   90.00
#
_symmetry.space_group_name_H-M   'P 1'
#
loop_
_entity.id
_entity.type
_entity.pdbx_description
1 polymer ?
#
loop_
_entity_poly.entity_id
_entity_poly.type
_entity_poly.pdbx_seq_one_letter_code
_entity_poly.pdbx_strand_id
1 'polypeptide(L)'
;CYGWASRLQRGDESAYAEAAAAMWLEPRELPEGCSKLADAMMEEGQLTLGDVWRRVRVLFENGQITAAKTALGYLPRNEAPDERMLAEAARQPKRLLSRLPKNLEQRATREVVVLAVVRFARSDAEGAAAALDGPLAARLPEADLKYLWGRVGHEAAREHYDKALAWYARAGDLRLTDEQLAWKARAALRRGNWQVVRDSIDQMSAGARQERAWSYWYGRALAAQGEETGSRAYYLRVAGRPDFYGLLAEEELGYMVALPDKIYVPGEDEVAAAKRDPGIARALELIRLGLRTEGVREWIHTIRFFDDAKLIAAAEVAHRAEIYDRVIETANKTVRVHNFALRYPVPYQDVFQEYAKTHGVDPALVLGLVRQESRFLQESRSSAGATGLMQLMPRTARYVAAKLGLRNYRPHHMGEVQTNVGLGTGYLKLVLNQVGHPILASTAYNAGPARARRWRDSRPLEGAIYVETIPISETRDYVKNVMANSVFYAAVLENKLTPIKARLGTVPPRTGAEPTAEDELP
;
A
#
# COMPACT_ATOMS: atom_id res chain seq x y z
N CYS A 1 1.25 22.13 11.75
CA CYS A 1 0.48 22.70 12.88
C CYS A 1 1.25 23.81 13.60
N TYR A 2 2.33 23.54 14.35
CA TYR A 2 3.09 24.63 15.00
C TYR A 2 3.59 25.72 14.02
N GLY A 3 4.00 25.35 12.81
CA GLY A 3 4.35 26.32 11.76
C GLY A 3 3.16 27.21 11.32
N TRP A 4 1.96 26.66 11.17
CA TRP A 4 0.74 27.45 10.88
C TRP A 4 0.34 28.31 12.08
N ALA A 5 0.37 27.78 13.30
CA ALA A 5 0.10 28.55 14.51
C ALA A 5 1.04 29.77 14.64
N SER A 6 2.33 29.59 14.35
CA SER A 6 3.32 30.68 14.31
C SER A 6 3.01 31.72 13.22
N ARG A 7 2.46 31.32 12.08
CA ARG A 7 2.06 32.24 10.99
C ARG A 7 0.82 33.05 11.39
N LEU A 8 -0.17 32.40 11.99
CA LEU A 8 -1.37 33.06 12.51
C LEU A 8 -1.02 34.11 13.58
N GLN A 9 -0.10 33.79 14.49
CA GLN A 9 0.41 34.76 15.48
C GLN A 9 1.11 35.98 14.84
N ARG A 10 1.59 35.85 13.59
CA ARG A 10 2.20 36.92 12.81
C ARG A 10 1.19 37.64 11.89
N GLY A 11 -0.11 37.35 12.03
CA GLY A 11 -1.18 37.97 11.25
C GLY A 11 -1.37 37.38 9.84
N ASP A 12 -0.77 36.22 9.54
CA ASP A 12 -0.97 35.55 8.26
C ASP A 12 -2.19 34.62 8.31
N GLU A 13 -3.36 35.18 8.01
CA GLU A 13 -4.65 34.47 8.04
C GLU A 13 -4.76 33.36 6.98
N SER A 14 -3.92 33.35 5.93
CA SER A 14 -3.96 32.28 4.91
C SER A 14 -3.65 30.91 5.52
N ALA A 15 -2.94 30.90 6.65
CA ALA A 15 -2.63 29.70 7.40
C ALA A 15 -3.87 28.96 7.92
N TYR A 16 -5.01 29.63 8.11
CA TYR A 16 -6.26 28.95 8.48
C TYR A 16 -6.76 28.01 7.38
N ALA A 17 -6.88 28.51 6.16
CA ALA A 17 -7.36 27.72 5.03
C ALA A 17 -6.42 26.55 4.71
N GLU A 18 -5.10 26.80 4.77
CA GLU A 18 -4.09 25.76 4.59
C GLU A 18 -4.18 24.67 5.67
N ALA A 19 -4.31 25.06 6.94
CA ALA A 19 -4.43 24.12 8.05
C ALA A 19 -5.73 23.32 7.97
N ALA A 20 -6.86 23.96 7.67
CA ALA A 20 -8.15 23.30 7.49
C ALA A 20 -8.07 22.21 6.40
N ALA A 21 -7.46 22.55 5.26
CA ALA A 21 -7.31 21.62 4.15
C ALA A 21 -6.34 20.46 4.46
N ALA A 22 -5.25 20.74 5.19
CA ALA A 22 -4.18 19.77 5.40
C ALA A 22 -4.37 18.86 6.62
N MET A 23 -4.90 19.38 7.75
CA MET A 23 -4.95 18.65 9.01
C MET A 23 -6.35 18.25 9.48
N TRP A 24 -7.40 19.05 9.19
CA TRP A 24 -8.68 18.90 9.89
C TRP A 24 -9.39 17.59 9.57
N LEU A 25 -9.29 17.12 8.33
CA LEU A 25 -9.88 15.85 7.89
C LEU A 25 -8.90 14.68 7.91
N GLU A 26 -7.76 14.81 8.63
CA GLU A 26 -6.88 13.66 8.82
C GLU A 26 -7.64 12.51 9.51
N PRO A 27 -7.52 11.26 8.99
CA PRO A 27 -8.29 10.10 9.45
C PRO A 27 -7.73 9.50 10.75
N ARG A 28 -7.29 10.35 11.68
CA ARG A 28 -6.66 9.99 12.95
C ARG A 28 -6.84 11.11 13.98
N GLU A 29 -6.50 10.80 15.22
CA GLU A 29 -6.42 11.79 16.29
C GLU A 29 -5.42 12.89 15.93
N LEU A 30 -5.79 14.15 16.21
CA LEU A 30 -4.88 15.26 15.98
C LEU A 30 -3.78 15.23 17.04
N PRO A 31 -2.50 15.33 16.63
CA PRO A 31 -1.42 15.59 17.59
C PRO A 31 -1.68 16.88 18.37
N GLU A 32 -1.10 17.02 19.56
CA GLU A 32 -1.32 18.15 20.47
C GLU A 32 -1.21 19.54 19.81
N GLY A 33 -0.16 19.75 18.99
CA GLY A 33 0.00 21.04 18.30
C GLY A 33 -1.08 21.31 17.25
N CYS A 34 -1.72 20.27 16.72
CA CYS A 34 -2.83 20.37 15.76
C CYS A 34 -4.18 20.53 16.47
N SER A 35 -4.38 19.88 17.63
CA SER A 35 -5.59 20.08 18.42
C SER A 35 -5.68 21.53 18.93
N LYS A 36 -4.58 22.09 19.45
CA LYS A 36 -4.52 23.51 19.86
C LYS A 36 -4.83 24.48 18.71
N LEU A 37 -4.36 24.15 17.51
CA LEU A 37 -4.66 24.95 16.31
C LEU A 37 -6.14 24.83 15.92
N ALA A 38 -6.73 23.63 16.05
CA ALA A 38 -8.15 23.43 15.81
C ALA A 38 -9.03 24.17 16.82
N ASP A 39 -8.63 24.22 18.09
CA ASP A 39 -9.32 25.00 19.13
C ASP A 39 -9.40 26.48 18.71
N ALA A 40 -8.26 27.08 18.34
CA ALA A 40 -8.20 28.45 17.84
C ALA A 40 -9.04 28.66 16.56
N MET A 41 -9.05 27.68 15.65
CA MET A 41 -9.87 27.75 14.44
C MET A 41 -11.38 27.70 14.72
N MET A 42 -11.80 26.95 15.75
CA MET A 42 -13.20 26.91 16.19
C MET A 42 -13.62 28.23 16.85
N GLU A 43 -12.76 28.80 17.69
CA GLU A 43 -13.00 30.09 18.36
C GLU A 43 -13.15 31.24 17.35
N GLU A 44 -12.30 31.25 16.32
CA GLU A 44 -12.29 32.27 15.24
C GLU A 44 -13.31 31.99 14.13
N GLY A 45 -14.18 30.99 14.30
CA GLY A 45 -15.25 30.65 13.36
C GLY A 45 -14.77 30.10 12.01
N GLN A 46 -13.51 29.70 11.89
CA GLN A 46 -12.92 29.10 10.69
C GLN A 46 -13.36 27.64 10.48
N LEU A 47 -13.91 27.01 11.51
CA LEU A 47 -14.51 25.69 11.46
C LEU A 47 -15.96 25.76 11.88
N THR A 48 -16.85 25.18 11.07
CA THR A 48 -18.28 25.14 11.35
C THR A 48 -18.67 23.85 12.08
N LEU A 49 -19.87 23.82 12.67
CA LEU A 49 -20.47 22.57 13.19
C LEU A 49 -20.57 21.49 12.10
N GLY A 50 -20.76 21.88 10.84
CA GLY A 50 -20.70 20.98 9.69
C GLY A 50 -19.34 20.32 9.51
N ASP A 51 -18.26 21.08 9.70
CA ASP A 51 -16.89 20.56 9.58
C ASP A 51 -16.55 19.61 10.74
N VAL A 52 -17.07 19.85 11.94
CA VAL A 52 -16.96 18.92 13.08
C VAL A 52 -17.64 17.59 12.74
N TRP A 53 -18.88 17.61 12.27
CA TRP A 53 -19.58 16.38 11.86
C TRP A 53 -18.89 15.66 10.70
N ARG A 54 -18.34 16.40 9.73
CA ARG A 54 -17.52 15.81 8.64
C ARG A 54 -16.29 15.11 9.19
N ARG A 55 -15.58 15.71 10.15
CA ARG A 55 -14.43 15.09 10.83
C ARG A 55 -14.85 13.82 11.59
N VAL A 56 -15.95 13.86 12.34
CA VAL A 56 -16.48 12.69 13.06
C VAL A 56 -16.80 11.55 12.09
N ARG A 57 -17.45 11.85 10.96
CA ARG A 57 -17.72 10.89 9.88
C ARG A 57 -16.43 10.24 9.37
N VAL A 58 -15.43 11.02 8.97
CA VAL A 58 -14.12 10.51 8.48
C VAL A 58 -13.43 9.62 9.53
N LEU A 59 -13.50 9.97 10.80
CA LEU A 59 -12.92 9.17 11.88
C LEU A 59 -13.65 7.82 12.05
N PHE A 60 -14.97 7.80 11.94
CA PHE A 60 -15.75 6.55 11.94
C PHE A 60 -15.48 5.69 10.71
N GLU A 61 -15.40 6.31 9.53
CA GLU A 61 -14.98 5.65 8.28
C GLU A 61 -13.62 4.99 8.42
N ASN A 62 -12.73 5.52 9.27
CA ASN A 62 -11.39 5.00 9.55
C ASN A 62 -11.27 4.22 10.87
N GLY A 63 -12.37 4.00 11.59
CA GLY A 63 -12.43 3.16 12.78
C GLY A 63 -11.80 3.82 14.02
N GLN A 64 -11.52 5.11 13.92
CA GLN A 64 -10.94 5.96 14.96
C GLN A 64 -12.04 6.45 15.92
N ILE A 65 -12.74 5.53 16.56
CA ILE A 65 -13.92 5.84 17.39
C ILE A 65 -13.55 6.73 18.58
N THR A 66 -12.40 6.51 19.21
CA THR A 66 -11.92 7.36 20.31
C THR A 66 -11.68 8.79 19.84
N ALA A 67 -10.95 8.97 18.73
CA ALA A 67 -10.71 10.30 18.15
C ALA A 67 -12.02 10.97 17.72
N ALA A 68 -12.99 10.20 17.21
CA ALA A 68 -14.31 10.73 16.83
C ALA A 68 -15.07 11.27 18.05
N LYS A 69 -15.02 10.56 19.19
CA LYS A 69 -15.58 11.03 20.46
C LYS A 69 -14.91 12.31 20.94
N THR A 70 -13.59 12.39 20.84
CA THR A 70 -12.83 13.61 21.15
C THR A 70 -13.28 14.77 20.25
N ALA A 71 -13.47 14.54 18.94
CA ALA A 71 -13.93 15.56 18.01
C ALA A 71 -15.37 16.05 18.30
N LEU A 72 -16.23 15.22 18.91
CA LEU A 72 -17.56 15.66 19.35
C LEU A 72 -17.50 16.70 20.47
N GLY A 73 -16.37 16.81 21.18
CA GLY A 73 -16.16 17.86 22.20
C GLY A 73 -16.18 19.28 21.64
N TYR A 74 -16.00 19.45 20.33
CA TYR A 74 -16.13 20.73 19.63
C TYR A 74 -17.59 21.15 19.39
N LEU A 75 -18.57 20.27 19.65
CA LEU A 75 -19.97 20.60 19.49
C LEU A 75 -20.54 21.26 20.77
N PRO A 76 -21.44 22.24 20.63
CA PRO A 76 -22.20 22.74 21.77
C PRO A 76 -23.12 21.63 22.32
N ARG A 77 -23.48 21.72 23.61
CA ARG A 77 -24.22 20.66 24.32
C ARG A 77 -25.54 20.23 23.66
N ASN A 78 -26.22 21.13 22.97
CA ASN A 78 -27.48 20.86 22.27
C ASN A 78 -27.30 20.16 20.91
N GLU A 79 -26.09 20.15 20.36
CA GLU A 79 -25.72 19.47 19.11
C GLU A 79 -24.98 18.15 19.38
N ALA A 80 -24.54 17.92 20.62
CA ALA A 80 -23.87 16.68 21.01
C ALA A 80 -24.85 15.48 20.99
N PRO A 81 -24.44 14.33 20.43
CA PRO A 81 -25.29 13.13 20.40
C PRO A 81 -25.37 12.44 21.77
N ASP A 82 -26.41 11.64 21.97
CA ASP A 82 -26.51 10.74 23.13
C ASP A 82 -25.34 9.72 23.12
N GLU A 83 -24.59 9.66 24.22
CA GLU A 83 -23.39 8.84 24.32
C GLU A 83 -23.67 7.34 24.24
N ARG A 84 -24.82 6.89 24.75
CA ARG A 84 -25.20 5.46 24.74
C ARG A 84 -25.54 5.03 23.32
N MET A 85 -26.29 5.85 22.59
CA MET A 85 -26.63 5.62 21.19
C MET A 85 -25.38 5.63 20.31
N LEU A 86 -24.45 6.57 20.53
CA LEU A 86 -23.17 6.60 19.83
C LEU A 86 -22.33 5.33 20.09
N ALA A 87 -22.30 4.87 21.34
CA ALA A 87 -21.62 3.63 21.70
C ALA A 87 -22.27 2.39 21.04
N GLU A 88 -23.60 2.36 20.94
CA GLU A 88 -24.33 1.32 20.21
C GLU A 88 -24.04 1.37 18.71
N ALA A 89 -24.03 2.56 18.09
CA ALA A 89 -23.64 2.74 16.68
C ALA A 89 -22.23 2.19 16.41
N ALA A 90 -21.27 2.41 17.31
CA ALA A 90 -19.90 1.95 17.14
C ALA A 90 -19.72 0.43 17.35
N ARG A 91 -20.47 -0.17 18.28
CA ARG A 91 -20.29 -1.57 18.73
C ARG A 91 -21.30 -2.55 18.15
N GLN A 92 -22.55 -2.13 17.97
CA GLN A 92 -23.68 -2.95 17.54
C GLN A 92 -24.53 -2.22 16.48
N PRO A 93 -23.92 -1.75 15.36
CA PRO A 93 -24.63 -0.91 14.38
C PRO A 93 -25.89 -1.60 13.81
N LYS A 94 -25.84 -2.90 13.53
CA LYS A 94 -27.00 -3.67 13.04
C LYS A 94 -28.20 -3.63 14.00
N ARG A 95 -27.95 -3.62 15.31
CA ARG A 95 -29.01 -3.57 16.33
C ARG A 95 -29.69 -2.21 16.38
N LEU A 96 -28.90 -1.14 16.30
CA LEU A 96 -29.43 0.22 16.21
C LEU A 96 -30.23 0.42 14.92
N LEU A 97 -29.74 -0.10 13.80
CA LEU A 97 -30.41 0.02 12.50
C LEU A 97 -31.71 -0.81 12.40
N SER A 98 -31.83 -1.91 13.16
CA SER A 98 -33.08 -2.67 13.23
C SER A 98 -34.15 -2.02 14.12
N ARG A 99 -33.76 -1.06 14.97
CA ARG A 99 -34.64 -0.31 15.88
C ARG A 99 -34.36 1.18 15.77
N LEU A 100 -34.81 1.77 14.67
CA LEU A 100 -34.54 3.17 14.37
C LEU A 100 -35.12 4.11 15.44
N PRO A 101 -34.37 5.15 15.85
CA PRO A 101 -34.89 6.18 16.77
C PRO A 101 -36.07 6.91 16.14
N LYS A 102 -36.95 7.48 16.98
CA LYS A 102 -38.15 8.19 16.52
C LYS A 102 -37.83 9.59 15.97
N ASN A 103 -36.87 10.28 16.57
CA ASN A 103 -36.49 11.66 16.33
C ASN A 103 -35.35 11.84 15.30
N LEU A 104 -35.42 11.16 14.15
CA LEU A 104 -34.40 11.30 13.08
C LEU A 104 -34.32 12.70 12.46
N GLU A 105 -35.33 13.54 12.65
CA GLU A 105 -35.30 14.94 12.22
C GLU A 105 -34.23 15.75 12.97
N GLN A 106 -33.91 15.35 14.22
CA GLN A 106 -32.85 15.98 14.99
C GLN A 106 -31.48 15.60 14.44
N ARG A 107 -30.67 16.61 14.12
CA ARG A 107 -29.35 16.43 13.49
C ARG A 107 -28.47 15.44 14.24
N ALA A 108 -28.28 15.61 15.55
CA ALA A 108 -27.40 14.76 16.34
C ALA A 108 -27.84 13.28 16.29
N THR A 109 -29.14 13.00 16.40
CA THR A 109 -29.69 11.63 16.29
C THR A 109 -29.50 11.07 14.88
N ARG A 110 -29.76 11.87 13.84
CA ARG A 110 -29.54 11.48 12.45
C ARG A 110 -28.10 11.11 12.17
N GLU A 111 -27.16 11.94 12.61
CA GLU A 111 -25.73 11.71 12.44
C GLU A 111 -25.30 10.40 13.09
N VAL A 112 -25.78 10.07 14.29
CA VAL A 112 -25.47 8.77 14.91
C VAL A 112 -25.97 7.59 14.07
N VAL A 113 -27.13 7.71 13.42
CA VAL A 113 -27.63 6.68 12.50
C VAL A 113 -26.77 6.59 11.23
N VAL A 114 -26.35 7.73 10.67
CA VAL A 114 -25.39 7.78 9.54
C VAL A 114 -24.09 7.07 9.94
N LEU A 115 -23.54 7.37 11.12
CA LEU A 115 -22.33 6.73 11.65
C LEU A 115 -22.52 5.22 11.88
N ALA A 116 -23.72 4.78 12.28
CA ALA A 116 -24.05 3.37 12.42
C ALA A 116 -24.04 2.65 11.06
N VAL A 117 -24.59 3.26 10.00
CA VAL A 117 -24.53 2.69 8.64
C VAL A 117 -23.09 2.64 8.13
N VAL A 118 -22.31 3.72 8.31
CA VAL A 118 -20.87 3.74 7.97
C VAL A 118 -20.12 2.61 8.68
N ARG A 119 -20.39 2.43 9.97
CA ARG A 119 -19.77 1.36 10.77
C ARG A 119 -20.21 -0.03 10.31
N PHE A 120 -21.49 -0.19 9.96
CA PHE A 120 -22.03 -1.47 9.48
C PHE A 120 -21.40 -1.85 8.13
N ALA A 121 -21.31 -0.88 7.21
CA ALA A 121 -20.77 -1.11 5.86
C ALA A 121 -19.34 -1.64 5.87
N ARG A 122 -18.52 -1.23 6.86
CA ARG A 122 -17.14 -1.73 7.03
C ARG A 122 -17.03 -3.20 7.43
N SER A 123 -18.09 -3.76 8.01
CA SER A 123 -18.13 -5.17 8.44
C SER A 123 -19.02 -6.04 7.57
N ASP A 124 -20.02 -5.42 6.93
CA ASP A 124 -21.06 -6.07 6.13
C ASP A 124 -21.68 -5.01 5.20
N ALA A 125 -21.06 -4.80 4.05
CA ALA A 125 -21.53 -3.83 3.06
C ALA A 125 -22.90 -4.23 2.48
N GLU A 126 -23.21 -5.52 2.36
CA GLU A 126 -24.51 -5.98 1.86
C GLU A 126 -25.63 -5.75 2.88
N GLY A 127 -25.37 -6.03 4.17
CA GLY A 127 -26.29 -5.69 5.25
C GLY A 127 -26.54 -4.19 5.36
N ALA A 128 -25.50 -3.36 5.19
CA ALA A 128 -25.66 -1.91 5.16
C ALA A 128 -26.48 -1.43 3.95
N ALA A 129 -26.25 -2.01 2.76
CA ALA A 129 -27.07 -1.75 1.58
C ALA A 129 -28.54 -2.13 1.83
N ALA A 130 -28.81 -3.29 2.42
CA ALA A 130 -30.15 -3.73 2.76
C ALA A 130 -30.85 -2.80 3.77
N ALA A 131 -30.10 -2.24 4.73
CA ALA A 131 -30.63 -1.24 5.66
C ALA A 131 -31.03 0.06 4.92
N LEU A 132 -30.24 0.49 3.93
CA LEU A 132 -30.55 1.65 3.09
C LEU A 132 -31.69 1.39 2.10
N ASP A 133 -31.91 0.15 1.68
CA ASP A 133 -33.07 -0.23 0.87
C ASP A 133 -34.37 -0.36 1.68
N GLY A 134 -34.26 -0.36 3.00
CA GLY A 134 -35.39 -0.46 3.91
C GLY A 134 -36.04 0.89 4.29
N PRO A 135 -36.82 0.91 5.38
CA PRO A 135 -37.53 2.11 5.85
C PRO A 135 -36.63 3.29 6.22
N LEU A 136 -35.33 3.06 6.42
CA LEU A 136 -34.37 4.10 6.73
C LEU A 136 -34.24 5.11 5.58
N ALA A 137 -34.32 4.65 4.32
CA ALA A 137 -34.17 5.54 3.16
C ALA A 137 -35.19 6.67 3.17
N ALA A 138 -36.46 6.36 3.44
CA ALA A 138 -37.53 7.34 3.45
C ALA A 138 -37.41 8.40 4.57
N ARG A 139 -36.53 8.18 5.55
CA ARG A 139 -36.38 9.03 6.75
C ARG A 139 -35.06 9.80 6.79
N LEU A 140 -34.19 9.64 5.79
CA LEU A 140 -32.94 10.37 5.69
C LEU A 140 -33.01 11.41 4.58
N PRO A 141 -32.37 12.58 4.74
CA PRO A 141 -32.17 13.53 3.66
C PRO A 141 -31.41 12.91 2.50
N GLU A 142 -31.70 13.36 1.28
CA GLU A 142 -31.05 12.86 0.06
C GLU A 142 -29.52 12.95 0.12
N ALA A 143 -28.99 14.05 0.69
CA ALA A 143 -27.55 14.23 0.85
C ALA A 143 -26.90 13.14 1.72
N ASP A 144 -27.58 12.70 2.79
CA ASP A 144 -27.09 11.63 3.66
C ASP A 144 -27.19 10.26 2.94
N LEU A 145 -28.25 10.03 2.16
CA LEU A 145 -28.37 8.81 1.35
C LEU A 145 -27.27 8.71 0.30
N LYS A 146 -27.02 9.79 -0.44
CA LYS A 146 -25.94 9.82 -1.44
C LYS A 146 -24.59 9.54 -0.79
N TYR A 147 -24.30 10.19 0.33
CA TYR A 147 -23.09 9.94 1.13
C TYR A 147 -22.97 8.46 1.55
N LEU A 148 -24.03 7.88 2.11
CA LEU A 148 -24.04 6.49 2.57
C LEU A 148 -23.89 5.50 1.42
N TRP A 149 -24.51 5.74 0.25
CA TRP A 149 -24.29 4.91 -0.94
C TRP A 149 -22.86 5.00 -1.47
N GLY A 150 -22.24 6.18 -1.45
CA GLY A 150 -20.82 6.33 -1.77
C GLY A 150 -19.91 5.55 -0.82
N ARG A 151 -20.26 5.48 0.47
CA ARG A 151 -19.53 4.66 1.46
C ARG A 151 -19.74 3.16 1.27
N VAL A 152 -21.00 2.73 1.12
CA VAL A 152 -21.36 1.33 0.89
C VAL A 152 -20.73 0.81 -0.40
N GLY A 153 -20.77 1.58 -1.48
CA GLY A 153 -20.08 1.26 -2.74
C GLY A 153 -18.57 1.09 -2.56
N HIS A 154 -17.95 1.91 -1.72
CA HIS A 154 -16.53 1.76 -1.42
C HIS A 154 -16.18 0.52 -0.62
N GLU A 155 -16.88 0.23 0.47
CA GLU A 155 -16.59 -0.97 1.27
C GLU A 155 -16.86 -2.23 0.43
N ALA A 156 -17.94 -2.23 -0.35
CA ALA A 156 -18.24 -3.28 -1.31
C ALA A 156 -17.14 -3.47 -2.36
N ALA A 157 -16.56 -2.38 -2.88
CA ALA A 157 -15.45 -2.44 -3.83
C ALA A 157 -14.19 -3.05 -3.20
N ARG A 158 -13.90 -2.72 -1.93
CA ARG A 158 -12.79 -3.31 -1.15
C ARG A 158 -13.00 -4.79 -0.84
N GLU A 159 -14.24 -5.22 -0.70
CA GLU A 159 -14.62 -6.62 -0.51
C GLU A 159 -14.83 -7.38 -1.82
N HIS A 160 -14.64 -6.70 -2.96
CA HIS A 160 -14.81 -7.25 -4.32
C HIS A 160 -16.24 -7.70 -4.66
N TYR A 161 -17.27 -7.12 -4.03
CA TYR A 161 -18.65 -7.43 -4.36
C TYR A 161 -19.03 -6.98 -5.78
N ASP A 162 -19.76 -7.85 -6.49
CA ASP A 162 -20.29 -7.62 -7.83
C ASP A 162 -21.17 -6.37 -7.91
N LYS A 163 -21.92 -6.08 -6.83
CA LYS A 163 -22.84 -4.94 -6.73
C LYS A 163 -22.15 -3.59 -6.45
N ALA A 164 -20.83 -3.55 -6.22
CA ALA A 164 -20.14 -2.33 -5.78
C ALA A 164 -20.35 -1.13 -6.72
N LEU A 165 -20.27 -1.35 -8.04
CA LEU A 165 -20.49 -0.29 -9.03
C LEU A 165 -21.95 0.20 -9.05
N ALA A 166 -22.91 -0.71 -8.87
CA ALA A 166 -24.32 -0.36 -8.78
C ALA A 166 -24.60 0.49 -7.53
N TRP A 167 -23.98 0.18 -6.40
CA TRP A 167 -24.10 0.98 -5.18
C TRP A 167 -23.40 2.34 -5.29
N TYR A 168 -22.24 2.42 -5.94
CA TYR A 168 -21.64 3.71 -6.29
C TYR A 168 -22.56 4.57 -7.17
N ALA A 169 -23.27 3.98 -8.14
CA ALA A 169 -24.18 4.73 -9.00
C ALA A 169 -25.32 5.39 -8.21
N ARG A 170 -25.74 4.81 -7.08
CA ARG A 170 -26.78 5.38 -6.19
C ARG A 170 -26.30 6.59 -5.37
N ALA A 171 -25.00 6.85 -5.35
CA ALA A 171 -24.46 8.10 -4.81
C ALA A 171 -24.77 9.32 -5.72
N GLY A 172 -25.22 9.08 -6.96
CA GLY A 172 -25.61 10.11 -7.91
C GLY A 172 -24.46 11.05 -8.27
N ASP A 173 -24.70 12.35 -8.11
CA ASP A 173 -23.80 13.47 -8.36
C ASP A 173 -22.89 13.82 -7.17
N LEU A 174 -22.89 13.01 -6.11
CA LEU A 174 -22.00 13.22 -4.96
C LEU A 174 -20.55 13.24 -5.42
N ARG A 175 -19.83 14.32 -5.06
CA ARG A 175 -18.39 14.38 -5.24
C ARG A 175 -17.69 13.40 -4.31
N LEU A 176 -17.26 12.27 -4.86
CA LEU A 176 -16.49 11.26 -4.17
C LEU A 176 -15.06 11.76 -3.86
N THR A 177 -14.48 11.23 -2.79
CA THR A 177 -13.06 11.42 -2.47
C THR A 177 -12.18 10.69 -3.48
N ASP A 178 -10.91 11.11 -3.62
CA ASP A 178 -9.94 10.41 -4.49
C ASP A 178 -9.80 8.92 -4.10
N GLU A 179 -9.88 8.60 -2.81
CA GLU A 179 -9.85 7.21 -2.35
C GLU A 179 -11.11 6.43 -2.77
N GLN A 180 -12.30 7.03 -2.71
CA GLN A 180 -13.53 6.40 -3.22
C GLN A 180 -13.46 6.23 -4.74
N LEU A 181 -13.01 7.24 -5.48
CA LEU A 181 -12.83 7.17 -6.94
C LEU A 181 -11.81 6.09 -7.31
N ALA A 182 -10.72 5.96 -6.57
CA ALA A 182 -9.72 4.92 -6.74
C ALA A 182 -10.33 3.51 -6.57
N TRP A 183 -11.16 3.31 -5.54
CA TRP A 183 -11.84 2.04 -5.33
C TRP A 183 -12.97 1.77 -6.32
N LYS A 184 -13.65 2.81 -6.82
CA LYS A 184 -14.61 2.71 -7.92
C LYS A 184 -13.92 2.28 -9.22
N ALA A 185 -12.77 2.88 -9.54
CA ALA A 185 -11.94 2.49 -10.68
C ALA A 185 -11.46 1.04 -10.54
N ARG A 186 -10.99 0.62 -9.36
CA ARG A 186 -10.61 -0.79 -9.08
C ARG A 186 -11.77 -1.76 -9.28
N ALA A 187 -12.96 -1.45 -8.78
CA ALA A 187 -14.15 -2.28 -9.01
C ALA A 187 -14.48 -2.38 -10.51
N ALA A 188 -14.32 -1.27 -11.25
CA ALA A 188 -14.54 -1.24 -12.70
C ALA A 188 -13.49 -2.04 -13.48
N LEU A 189 -12.21 -1.98 -13.09
CA LEU A 189 -11.14 -2.80 -13.68
C LEU A 189 -11.47 -4.30 -13.60
N ARG A 190 -11.92 -4.79 -12.43
CA ARG A 190 -12.31 -6.20 -12.27
C ARG A 190 -13.47 -6.63 -13.16
N ARG A 191 -14.33 -5.69 -13.56
CA ARG A 191 -15.47 -5.94 -14.44
C ARG A 191 -15.18 -5.64 -15.91
N GLY A 192 -13.98 -5.17 -16.24
CA GLY A 192 -13.64 -4.73 -17.60
C GLY A 192 -14.46 -3.51 -18.06
N ASN A 193 -15.02 -2.73 -17.13
CA ASN A 193 -15.81 -1.55 -17.47
C ASN A 193 -14.88 -0.33 -17.64
N TRP A 194 -14.23 -0.26 -18.80
CA TRP A 194 -13.22 0.76 -19.11
C TRP A 194 -13.78 2.19 -19.13
N GLN A 195 -15.07 2.37 -19.44
CA GLN A 195 -15.72 3.69 -19.35
C GLN A 195 -15.74 4.17 -17.90
N VAL A 196 -16.20 3.33 -16.95
CA VAL A 196 -16.23 3.71 -15.54
C VAL A 196 -14.81 3.89 -14.96
N VAL A 197 -13.81 3.15 -15.45
CA VAL A 197 -12.39 3.40 -15.11
C VAL A 197 -11.99 4.82 -15.50
N ARG A 198 -12.23 5.20 -16.76
CA ARG A 198 -11.95 6.54 -17.28
C ARG A 198 -12.67 7.62 -16.48
N ASP A 199 -13.99 7.51 -16.35
CA ASP A 199 -14.83 8.51 -15.67
C ASP A 199 -14.45 8.69 -14.20
N SER A 200 -14.08 7.59 -13.52
CA SER A 200 -13.66 7.66 -12.11
C SER A 200 -12.32 8.37 -11.97
N ILE A 201 -11.37 8.13 -12.90
CA ILE A 201 -10.08 8.81 -12.90
C ILE A 201 -10.25 10.28 -13.29
N ASP A 202 -11.11 10.62 -14.25
CA ASP A 202 -11.35 12.01 -14.67
C ASP A 202 -11.88 12.90 -13.53
N GLN A 203 -12.64 12.31 -12.60
CA GLN A 203 -13.17 12.98 -11.42
C GLN A 203 -12.16 13.15 -10.27
N MET A 204 -11.00 12.48 -10.34
CA MET A 204 -9.97 12.60 -9.31
C MET A 204 -9.32 13.99 -9.32
N SER A 205 -8.76 14.39 -8.18
CA SER A 205 -7.93 15.58 -8.10
C SER A 205 -6.76 15.55 -9.09
N ALA A 206 -6.21 16.72 -9.43
CA ALA A 206 -5.07 16.80 -10.34
C ALA A 206 -3.85 16.00 -9.84
N GLY A 207 -3.63 15.99 -8.52
CA GLY A 207 -2.56 15.20 -7.90
C GLY A 207 -2.78 13.70 -8.05
N ALA A 208 -3.98 13.22 -7.69
CA ALA A 208 -4.31 11.80 -7.83
C ALA A 208 -4.24 11.33 -9.29
N ARG A 209 -4.76 12.10 -10.27
CA ARG A 209 -4.66 11.74 -11.70
C ARG A 209 -3.23 11.57 -12.22
N GLN A 210 -2.27 12.28 -11.63
CA GLN A 210 -0.86 12.21 -12.00
C GLN A 210 -0.12 11.04 -11.34
N GLU A 211 -0.73 10.35 -10.39
CA GLU A 211 -0.13 9.13 -9.84
C GLU A 211 0.08 8.09 -10.93
N ARG A 212 1.20 7.37 -10.84
CA ARG A 212 1.63 6.37 -11.84
C ARG A 212 0.55 5.34 -12.14
N ALA A 213 -0.14 4.87 -11.10
CA ALA A 213 -1.21 3.87 -11.23
C ALA A 213 -2.34 4.39 -12.12
N TRP A 214 -2.85 5.59 -11.83
CA TRP A 214 -3.99 6.16 -12.56
C TRP A 214 -3.60 6.64 -13.94
N SER A 215 -2.38 7.13 -14.13
CA SER A 215 -1.86 7.43 -15.47
C SER A 215 -1.81 6.17 -16.35
N TYR A 216 -1.30 5.04 -15.85
CA TYR A 216 -1.28 3.77 -16.59
C TYR A 216 -2.69 3.24 -16.88
N TRP A 217 -3.57 3.18 -15.88
CA TRP A 217 -4.93 2.66 -16.06
C TRP A 217 -5.81 3.56 -16.93
N TYR A 218 -5.59 4.87 -16.91
CA TYR A 218 -6.24 5.79 -17.84
C TYR A 218 -5.79 5.51 -19.29
N GLY A 219 -4.49 5.33 -19.51
CA GLY A 219 -3.97 4.92 -20.81
C GLY A 219 -4.60 3.61 -21.31
N ARG A 220 -4.73 2.61 -20.43
CA ARG A 220 -5.44 1.34 -20.71
C ARG A 220 -6.92 1.55 -21.04
N ALA A 221 -7.61 2.44 -20.33
CA ALA A 221 -9.01 2.76 -20.59
C ALA A 221 -9.19 3.45 -21.95
N LEU A 222 -8.29 4.36 -22.33
CA LEU A 222 -8.27 4.99 -23.66
C LEU A 222 -8.00 3.97 -24.77
N ALA A 223 -7.00 3.11 -24.60
CA ALA A 223 -6.68 2.06 -25.57
C ALA A 223 -7.87 1.12 -25.79
N ALA A 224 -8.56 0.71 -24.71
CA ALA A 224 -9.76 -0.12 -24.80
C ALA A 224 -10.95 0.56 -25.50
N GLN A 225 -10.92 1.89 -25.63
CA GLN A 225 -11.92 2.69 -26.34
C GLN A 225 -11.47 3.09 -27.76
N GLY A 226 -10.30 2.62 -28.22
CA GLY A 226 -9.74 2.94 -29.54
C GLY A 226 -9.02 4.29 -29.63
N GLU A 227 -8.78 4.97 -28.50
CA GLU A 227 -8.08 6.27 -28.45
C GLU A 227 -6.56 6.10 -28.37
N GLU A 228 -5.95 5.55 -29.43
CA GLU A 228 -4.54 5.15 -29.45
C GLU A 228 -3.53 6.30 -29.23
N THR A 229 -3.82 7.49 -29.76
CA THR A 229 -2.92 8.64 -29.55
C THR A 229 -2.93 9.09 -28.10
N GLY A 230 -4.11 9.09 -27.48
CA GLY A 230 -4.28 9.42 -26.06
C GLY A 230 -3.64 8.37 -25.15
N SER A 231 -3.87 7.08 -25.42
CA SER A 231 -3.30 5.98 -24.62
C SER A 231 -1.77 6.06 -24.55
N ARG A 232 -1.11 6.23 -25.70
CA ARG A 232 0.35 6.36 -25.81
C ARG A 232 0.90 7.55 -25.03
N ALA A 233 0.21 8.70 -25.08
CA ALA A 233 0.61 9.88 -24.31
C ALA A 233 0.61 9.63 -22.79
N TYR A 234 -0.34 8.84 -22.28
CA TYR A 234 -0.39 8.47 -20.87
C TYR A 234 0.67 7.43 -20.49
N TYR A 235 0.95 6.45 -21.36
CA TYR A 235 2.04 5.49 -21.12
C TYR A 235 3.41 6.17 -21.07
N LEU A 236 3.67 7.13 -21.96
CA LEU A 236 4.93 7.89 -21.97
C LEU A 236 5.19 8.69 -20.69
N ARG A 237 4.16 9.06 -19.92
CA ARG A 237 4.33 9.74 -18.61
C ARG A 237 4.92 8.84 -17.53
N VAL A 238 4.75 7.52 -17.69
CA VAL A 238 5.10 6.53 -16.67
C VAL A 238 6.28 5.65 -17.09
N ALA A 239 6.47 5.43 -18.39
CA ALA A 239 7.59 4.68 -18.97
C ALA A 239 8.97 5.23 -18.56
N GLY A 240 10.02 4.40 -18.65
CA GLY A 240 11.39 4.75 -18.25
C GLY A 240 11.67 4.60 -16.75
N ARG A 241 10.68 4.17 -15.96
CA ARG A 241 10.83 3.96 -14.52
C ARG A 241 11.01 2.48 -14.19
N PRO A 242 11.97 2.10 -13.33
CA PRO A 242 12.20 0.71 -12.95
C PRO A 242 11.21 0.24 -11.88
N ASP A 243 9.92 0.50 -12.10
CA ASP A 243 8.82 0.13 -11.20
C ASP A 243 7.70 -0.59 -11.97
N PHE A 244 6.74 -1.12 -11.22
CA PHE A 244 5.65 -1.93 -11.75
C PHE A 244 4.89 -1.28 -12.93
N TYR A 245 4.54 0.00 -12.83
CA TYR A 245 3.78 0.68 -13.89
C TYR A 245 4.68 1.20 -15.00
N GLY A 246 5.93 1.57 -14.69
CA GLY A 246 6.91 1.92 -15.71
C GLY A 246 7.15 0.75 -16.67
N LEU A 247 7.40 -0.44 -16.12
CA LEU A 247 7.55 -1.67 -16.90
C LEU A 247 6.30 -2.01 -17.72
N LEU A 248 5.11 -1.91 -17.11
CA LEU A 248 3.86 -2.16 -17.84
C LEU A 248 3.66 -1.16 -18.98
N ALA A 249 3.90 0.14 -18.75
CA ALA A 249 3.74 1.18 -19.75
C ALA A 249 4.74 1.04 -20.91
N GLU A 250 5.98 0.63 -20.63
CA GLU A 250 6.97 0.33 -21.67
C GLU A 250 6.49 -0.81 -22.59
N GLU A 251 5.92 -1.87 -22.00
CA GLU A 251 5.37 -2.97 -22.78
C GLU A 251 4.12 -2.58 -23.58
N GLU A 252 3.26 -1.68 -23.08
CA GLU A 252 2.16 -1.13 -23.88
C GLU A 252 2.65 -0.28 -25.07
N LEU A 253 3.81 0.36 -24.93
CA LEU A 253 4.42 1.15 -26.02
C LEU A 253 5.16 0.28 -27.04
N GLY A 254 5.29 -1.02 -26.78
CA GLY A 254 6.04 -1.98 -27.61
C GLY A 254 7.55 -1.98 -27.33
N TYR A 255 8.00 -1.34 -26.24
CA TYR A 255 9.40 -1.39 -25.83
C TYR A 255 9.68 -2.71 -25.10
N MET A 256 10.77 -3.38 -25.47
CA MET A 256 11.34 -4.42 -24.64
C MET A 256 12.17 -3.74 -23.55
N VAL A 257 11.83 -4.02 -22.30
CA VAL A 257 12.66 -3.62 -21.16
C VAL A 257 14.06 -4.17 -21.41
N ALA A 258 15.06 -3.30 -21.37
CA ALA A 258 16.47 -3.64 -21.45
C ALA A 258 17.19 -3.04 -20.24
N LEU A 259 18.19 -3.75 -19.71
CA LEU A 259 19.14 -3.10 -18.82
C LEU A 259 19.89 -2.03 -19.65
N PRO A 260 20.17 -0.83 -19.11
CA PRO A 260 20.89 0.19 -19.87
C PRO A 260 22.26 -0.30 -20.31
N ASP A 261 22.61 -0.03 -21.57
CA ASP A 261 23.90 -0.43 -22.17
C ASP A 261 25.11 0.22 -21.46
N LYS A 262 24.91 1.39 -20.84
CA LYS A 262 25.95 2.12 -20.12
C LYS A 262 25.83 1.91 -18.63
N ILE A 263 26.71 1.07 -18.10
CA ILE A 263 26.92 0.87 -16.67
C ILE A 263 28.06 1.79 -16.23
N TYR A 264 27.79 2.69 -15.28
CA TYR A 264 28.87 3.44 -14.63
C TYR A 264 29.51 2.56 -13.55
N VAL A 265 30.78 2.25 -13.73
CA VAL A 265 31.58 1.55 -12.72
C VAL A 265 32.56 2.57 -12.14
N PRO A 266 32.49 2.86 -10.83
CA PRO A 266 33.36 3.87 -10.23
C PRO A 266 34.80 3.35 -10.19
N GLY A 267 35.75 4.23 -10.49
CA GLY A 267 37.18 3.93 -10.33
C GLY A 267 37.59 3.84 -8.86
N GLU A 268 38.73 3.20 -8.58
CA GLU A 268 39.24 3.06 -7.20
C GLU A 268 39.43 4.40 -6.48
N ASP A 269 39.87 5.45 -7.20
CA ASP A 269 40.03 6.79 -6.64
C ASP A 269 38.70 7.42 -6.22
N GLU A 270 37.63 7.17 -6.99
CA GLU A 270 36.28 7.67 -6.68
C GLU A 270 35.72 6.95 -5.46
N VAL A 271 35.90 5.63 -5.37
CA VAL A 271 35.51 4.83 -4.20
C VAL A 271 36.29 5.27 -2.97
N ALA A 272 37.61 5.51 -3.10
CA ALA A 272 38.45 5.99 -2.02
C ALA A 272 38.10 7.43 -1.58
N ALA A 273 37.69 8.29 -2.51
CA ALA A 273 37.20 9.63 -2.21
C ALA A 273 35.85 9.58 -1.49
N ALA A 274 34.90 8.76 -1.96
CA ALA A 274 33.61 8.57 -1.32
C ALA A 274 33.74 8.00 0.11
N LYS A 275 34.65 7.04 0.33
CA LYS A 275 34.95 6.48 1.65
C LYS A 275 35.54 7.50 2.62
N ARG A 276 36.31 8.47 2.12
CA ARG A 276 36.92 9.56 2.91
C ARG A 276 35.97 10.73 3.17
N ASP A 277 34.80 10.75 2.54
CA ASP A 277 33.78 11.75 2.85
C ASP A 277 33.44 11.69 4.35
N PRO A 278 33.53 12.82 5.10
CA PRO A 278 33.37 12.78 6.55
C PRO A 278 32.03 12.19 7.01
N GLY A 279 30.95 12.40 6.25
CA GLY A 279 29.63 11.85 6.57
C GLY A 279 29.56 10.35 6.34
N ILE A 280 30.12 9.87 5.22
CA ILE A 280 30.21 8.43 4.93
C ILE A 280 31.11 7.72 5.95
N ALA A 281 32.27 8.29 6.27
CA ALA A 281 33.18 7.73 7.26
C ALA A 281 32.53 7.61 8.65
N ARG A 282 31.82 8.66 9.11
CA ARG A 282 31.05 8.60 10.36
C ARG A 282 29.95 7.55 10.31
N ALA A 283 29.20 7.49 9.22
CA ALA A 283 28.11 6.53 9.06
C ALA A 283 28.60 5.08 9.16
N LEU A 284 29.72 4.76 8.47
CA LEU A 284 30.35 3.44 8.52
C LEU A 284 30.81 3.09 9.94
N GLU A 285 31.46 4.04 10.62
CA GLU A 285 31.95 3.82 11.99
C GLU A 285 30.81 3.62 12.99
N LEU A 286 29.74 4.40 12.88
CA LEU A 286 28.53 4.23 13.71
C LEU A 286 27.90 2.85 13.51
N ILE A 287 27.77 2.39 12.26
CA ILE A 287 27.26 1.04 11.96
C ILE A 287 28.18 -0.02 12.56
N ARG A 288 29.50 0.12 12.40
CA ARG A 288 30.51 -0.80 12.96
C ARG A 288 30.43 -0.90 14.49
N LEU A 289 30.11 0.19 15.17
CA LEU A 289 29.95 0.25 16.62
C LEU A 289 28.58 -0.25 17.12
N GLY A 290 27.72 -0.76 16.23
CA GLY A 290 26.36 -1.21 16.58
C GLY A 290 25.32 -0.09 16.67
N LEU A 291 25.71 1.17 16.43
CA LEU A 291 24.83 2.34 16.36
C LEU A 291 24.21 2.47 14.96
N ARG A 292 23.60 1.38 14.49
CA ARG A 292 23.14 1.25 13.10
C ARG A 292 22.09 2.30 12.73
N THR A 293 21.17 2.63 13.64
CA THR A 293 20.13 3.63 13.38
C THR A 293 20.74 5.00 13.13
N GLU A 294 21.68 5.41 13.96
CA GLU A 294 22.42 6.66 13.86
C GLU A 294 23.27 6.68 12.59
N GLY A 295 24.01 5.61 12.32
CA GLY A 295 24.85 5.49 11.13
C GLY A 295 24.03 5.51 9.82
N VAL A 296 22.86 4.86 9.80
CA VAL A 296 21.94 4.92 8.66
C VAL A 296 21.38 6.33 8.46
N ARG A 297 21.01 7.03 9.53
CA ARG A 297 20.54 8.43 9.46
C ARG A 297 21.64 9.35 8.93
N GLU A 298 22.86 9.17 9.41
CA GLU A 298 24.04 9.92 8.97
C GLU A 298 24.33 9.67 7.49
N TRP A 299 24.27 8.41 7.04
CA TRP A 299 24.42 8.05 5.63
C TRP A 299 23.37 8.77 4.76
N ILE A 300 22.08 8.64 5.11
CA ILE A 300 20.97 9.26 4.36
C ILE A 300 21.12 10.79 4.33
N HIS A 301 21.50 11.38 5.46
CA HIS A 301 21.74 12.82 5.58
C HIS A 301 22.84 13.27 4.63
N THR A 302 23.93 12.50 4.54
CA THR A 302 25.12 12.83 3.75
C THR A 302 24.86 12.74 2.25
N ILE A 303 24.25 11.65 1.78
CA ILE A 303 24.11 11.39 0.33
C ILE A 303 23.10 12.29 -0.38
N ARG A 304 22.31 13.12 0.34
CA ARG A 304 21.27 13.98 -0.26
C ARG A 304 21.82 15.02 -1.24
N PHE A 305 23.12 15.31 -1.17
CA PHE A 305 23.81 16.29 -1.99
C PHE A 305 24.76 15.66 -3.01
N PHE A 306 24.80 14.33 -3.10
CA PHE A 306 25.69 13.64 -4.03
C PHE A 306 25.07 13.61 -5.43
N ASP A 307 25.91 13.77 -6.44
CA ASP A 307 25.54 13.47 -7.82
C ASP A 307 25.55 11.96 -8.09
N ASP A 308 25.14 11.55 -9.27
CA ASP A 308 25.02 10.13 -9.62
C ASP A 308 26.36 9.38 -9.50
N ALA A 309 27.48 9.98 -9.92
CA ALA A 309 28.79 9.34 -9.87
C ALA A 309 29.23 9.10 -8.41
N LYS A 310 29.09 10.11 -7.55
CA LYS A 310 29.42 10.00 -6.12
C LYS A 310 28.44 9.08 -5.38
N LEU A 311 27.16 9.04 -5.77
CA LEU A 311 26.18 8.06 -5.26
C LEU A 311 26.60 6.63 -5.60
N ILE A 312 27.02 6.38 -6.84
CA ILE A 312 27.48 5.05 -7.26
C ILE A 312 28.76 4.65 -6.53
N ALA A 313 29.73 5.57 -6.39
CA ALA A 313 30.93 5.33 -5.61
C ALA A 313 30.62 5.05 -4.13
N ALA A 314 29.68 5.78 -3.51
CA ALA A 314 29.24 5.53 -2.15
C ALA A 314 28.48 4.20 -2.00
N ALA A 315 27.66 3.82 -2.99
CA ALA A 315 27.00 2.52 -3.03
C ALA A 315 28.03 1.38 -3.12
N GLU A 316 29.09 1.55 -3.90
CA GLU A 316 30.21 0.62 -3.97
C GLU A 316 30.98 0.52 -2.64
N VAL A 317 31.18 1.64 -1.92
CA VAL A 317 31.73 1.63 -0.55
C VAL A 317 30.85 0.80 0.39
N ALA A 318 29.53 0.97 0.34
CA ALA A 318 28.60 0.17 1.13
C ALA A 318 28.61 -1.31 0.72
N HIS A 319 28.81 -1.60 -0.57
CA HIS A 319 28.87 -2.96 -1.10
C HIS A 319 30.08 -3.70 -0.58
N ARG A 320 31.27 -3.07 -0.63
CA ARG A 320 32.52 -3.60 -0.05
C ARG A 320 32.46 -3.76 1.47
N ALA A 321 31.57 -3.02 2.13
CA ALA A 321 31.32 -3.13 3.57
C ALA A 321 30.14 -4.07 3.92
N GLU A 322 29.55 -4.75 2.93
CA GLU A 322 28.41 -5.67 3.07
C GLU A 322 27.15 -5.02 3.69
N ILE A 323 26.99 -3.71 3.52
CA ILE A 323 25.84 -2.95 4.02
C ILE A 323 24.78 -2.83 2.91
N TYR A 324 24.22 -3.97 2.50
CA TYR A 324 23.42 -4.12 1.26
C TYR A 324 22.19 -3.21 1.14
N ASP A 325 21.53 -2.90 2.26
CA ASP A 325 20.42 -1.94 2.25
C ASP A 325 20.89 -0.53 1.88
N ARG A 326 22.10 -0.13 2.27
CA ARG A 326 22.72 1.14 1.84
C ARG A 326 23.15 1.09 0.38
N VAL A 327 23.59 -0.05 -0.12
CA VAL A 327 23.89 -0.23 -1.55
C VAL A 327 22.64 0.07 -2.38
N ILE A 328 21.54 -0.61 -2.08
CA ILE A 328 20.28 -0.50 -2.81
C ILE A 328 19.70 0.91 -2.72
N GLU A 329 19.57 1.46 -1.50
CA GLU A 329 18.97 2.78 -1.30
C GLU A 329 19.80 3.91 -1.92
N THR A 330 21.13 3.79 -1.91
CA THR A 330 22.02 4.79 -2.52
C THR A 330 21.98 4.68 -4.05
N ALA A 331 22.07 3.47 -4.60
CA ALA A 331 22.05 3.26 -6.05
C ALA A 331 20.68 3.62 -6.68
N ASN A 332 19.58 3.45 -5.95
CA ASN A 332 18.23 3.84 -6.39
C ASN A 332 18.04 5.36 -6.50
N LYS A 333 18.87 6.18 -5.84
CA LYS A 333 18.78 7.65 -5.90
C LYS A 333 19.35 8.25 -7.19
N THR A 334 20.10 7.47 -7.96
CA THR A 334 20.69 7.94 -9.21
C THR A 334 19.60 8.28 -10.25
N VAL A 335 19.84 9.29 -11.08
CA VAL A 335 18.84 9.79 -12.05
C VAL A 335 19.24 9.56 -13.50
N ARG A 336 20.50 9.83 -13.87
CA ARG A 336 20.97 9.82 -15.27
C ARG A 336 21.89 8.65 -15.59
N VAL A 337 22.82 8.35 -14.68
CA VAL A 337 23.75 7.23 -14.83
C VAL A 337 23.48 6.19 -13.75
N HIS A 338 23.53 4.91 -14.12
CA HIS A 338 23.10 3.83 -13.26
C HIS A 338 24.13 2.70 -13.22
N ASN A 339 24.12 1.97 -12.12
CA ASN A 339 24.80 0.69 -11.99
C ASN A 339 23.77 -0.34 -11.49
N PHE A 340 23.30 -1.21 -12.38
CA PHE A 340 22.22 -2.16 -12.06
C PHE A 340 22.68 -3.30 -11.15
N ALA A 341 23.97 -3.65 -11.17
CA ALA A 341 24.55 -4.60 -10.21
C ALA A 341 24.47 -4.06 -8.77
N LEU A 342 24.57 -2.74 -8.58
CA LEU A 342 24.39 -2.11 -7.26
C LEU A 342 22.92 -1.81 -6.92
N ARG A 343 22.05 -1.57 -7.92
CA ARG A 343 20.59 -1.42 -7.66
C ARG A 343 19.90 -2.73 -7.29
N TYR A 344 20.42 -3.84 -7.84
CA TYR A 344 19.93 -5.21 -7.67
C TYR A 344 21.10 -6.14 -7.33
N PRO A 345 21.77 -5.94 -6.17
CA PRO A 345 22.88 -6.79 -5.76
C PRO A 345 22.37 -8.20 -5.42
N VAL A 346 23.24 -9.19 -5.58
CA VAL A 346 22.92 -10.60 -5.30
C VAL A 346 23.86 -11.13 -4.21
N PRO A 347 23.77 -10.63 -2.97
CA PRO A 347 24.57 -11.17 -1.89
C PRO A 347 24.13 -12.61 -1.59
N TYR A 348 25.06 -13.44 -1.12
CA TYR A 348 24.79 -14.85 -0.81
C TYR A 348 24.23 -15.64 -2.01
N GLN A 349 24.67 -15.30 -3.23
CA GLN A 349 24.17 -15.87 -4.48
C GLN A 349 24.12 -17.40 -4.45
N ASP A 350 25.18 -18.06 -4.00
CA ASP A 350 25.26 -19.52 -3.93
C ASP A 350 24.13 -20.11 -3.06
N VAL A 351 23.86 -19.48 -1.91
CA VAL A 351 22.81 -19.93 -0.98
C VAL A 351 21.42 -19.77 -1.61
N PHE A 352 21.15 -18.61 -2.24
CA PHE A 352 19.86 -18.40 -2.90
C PHE A 352 19.66 -19.35 -4.08
N GLN A 353 20.69 -19.59 -4.89
CA GLN A 353 20.62 -20.52 -6.01
C GLN A 353 20.40 -21.96 -5.55
N GLU A 354 21.12 -22.40 -4.52
CA GLU A 354 20.99 -23.74 -3.93
C GLU A 354 19.56 -24.00 -3.46
N TYR A 355 19.01 -23.12 -2.61
CA TYR A 355 17.69 -23.33 -2.03
C TYR A 355 16.55 -23.07 -3.03
N ALA A 356 16.69 -22.11 -3.94
CA ALA A 356 15.72 -21.92 -5.01
C ALA A 356 15.61 -23.17 -5.90
N LYS A 357 16.75 -23.76 -6.26
CA LYS A 357 16.81 -25.03 -6.99
C LYS A 357 16.22 -26.19 -6.17
N THR A 358 16.60 -26.31 -4.91
CA THR A 358 16.16 -27.38 -4.00
C THR A 358 14.64 -27.41 -3.85
N HIS A 359 14.01 -26.24 -3.74
CA HIS A 359 12.56 -26.13 -3.59
C HIS A 359 11.81 -25.97 -4.92
N GLY A 360 12.50 -25.82 -6.04
CA GLY A 360 11.89 -25.63 -7.35
C GLY A 360 11.06 -24.34 -7.42
N VAL A 361 11.67 -23.22 -7.02
CA VAL A 361 11.12 -21.86 -7.11
C VAL A 361 12.02 -20.98 -7.98
N ASP A 362 11.44 -19.99 -8.66
CA ASP A 362 12.18 -19.03 -9.50
C ASP A 362 13.15 -18.20 -8.62
N PRO A 363 14.49 -18.30 -8.85
CA PRO A 363 15.47 -17.52 -8.09
C PRO A 363 15.24 -16.01 -8.17
N ALA A 364 14.79 -15.49 -9.32
CA ALA A 364 14.53 -14.07 -9.48
C ALA A 364 13.31 -13.61 -8.66
N LEU A 365 12.30 -14.47 -8.52
CA LEU A 365 11.16 -14.23 -7.63
C LEU A 365 11.61 -14.22 -6.16
N VAL A 366 12.46 -15.16 -5.77
CA VAL A 366 13.03 -15.22 -4.40
C VAL A 366 13.79 -13.96 -4.06
N LEU A 367 14.73 -13.52 -4.92
CA LEU A 367 15.49 -12.29 -4.71
C LEU A 367 14.59 -11.05 -4.73
N GLY A 368 13.59 -11.03 -5.61
CA GLY A 368 12.61 -9.96 -5.67
C GLY A 368 11.83 -9.79 -4.37
N LEU A 369 11.49 -10.92 -3.74
CA LEU A 369 10.87 -11.00 -2.41
C LEU A 369 11.83 -10.55 -1.32
N VAL A 370 13.04 -11.10 -1.25
CA VAL A 370 14.05 -10.76 -0.23
C VAL A 370 14.38 -9.27 -0.23
N ARG A 371 14.52 -8.67 -1.44
CA ARG A 371 14.74 -7.23 -1.59
C ARG A 371 13.62 -6.42 -0.94
N GLN A 372 12.37 -6.86 -1.10
CA GLN A 372 11.21 -6.17 -0.55
C GLN A 372 11.08 -6.40 0.97
N GLU A 373 11.41 -7.60 1.46
CA GLU A 373 11.31 -7.96 2.88
C GLU A 373 12.37 -7.30 3.76
N SER A 374 13.64 -7.35 3.34
CA SER A 374 14.76 -6.95 4.20
C SER A 374 15.80 -6.08 3.52
N ARG A 375 15.76 -5.94 2.18
CA ARG A 375 16.86 -5.37 1.39
C ARG A 375 18.19 -6.08 1.68
N PHE A 376 18.13 -7.38 1.91
CA PHE A 376 19.24 -8.25 2.30
C PHE A 376 19.89 -7.92 3.65
N LEU A 377 19.17 -7.23 4.54
CA LEU A 377 19.61 -7.05 5.91
C LEU A 377 19.37 -8.34 6.72
N GLN A 378 20.43 -9.11 6.95
CA GLN A 378 20.38 -10.38 7.69
C GLN A 378 19.82 -10.21 9.11
N GLU A 379 20.12 -9.11 9.79
CA GLU A 379 19.66 -8.83 11.17
C GLU A 379 18.27 -8.18 11.22
N SER A 380 17.55 -8.10 10.10
CA SER A 380 16.27 -7.41 10.04
C SER A 380 15.23 -8.08 10.96
N ARG A 381 14.59 -7.27 11.80
CA ARG A 381 13.50 -7.71 12.67
C ARG A 381 12.35 -6.71 12.63
N SER A 382 11.16 -7.18 12.25
CA SER A 382 9.96 -6.34 12.26
C SER A 382 9.41 -6.15 13.68
N SER A 383 8.58 -5.13 13.87
CA SER A 383 7.85 -4.91 15.13
C SER A 383 6.92 -6.08 15.50
N ALA A 384 6.40 -6.81 14.50
CA ALA A 384 5.60 -8.01 14.69
C ALA A 384 6.45 -9.27 15.00
N GLY A 385 7.78 -9.19 14.87
CA GLY A 385 8.73 -10.26 15.17
C GLY A 385 9.15 -11.10 13.97
N ALA A 386 8.83 -10.69 12.74
CA ALA A 386 9.39 -11.28 11.52
C ALA A 386 10.92 -11.12 11.51
N THR A 387 11.66 -12.15 11.11
CA THR A 387 13.13 -12.18 11.29
C THR A 387 13.89 -12.59 10.02
N GLY A 388 15.02 -11.92 9.78
CA GLY A 388 16.04 -12.25 8.80
C GLY A 388 15.72 -11.84 7.37
N LEU A 389 16.48 -12.38 6.41
CA LEU A 389 16.46 -11.98 4.99
C LEU A 389 15.07 -12.08 4.36
N MET A 390 14.32 -13.14 4.67
CA MET A 390 12.99 -13.42 4.13
C MET A 390 11.86 -13.10 5.13
N GLN A 391 12.14 -12.41 6.24
CA GLN A 391 11.16 -11.93 7.21
C GLN A 391 10.10 -12.98 7.61
N LEU A 392 10.53 -14.19 7.96
CA LEU A 392 9.59 -15.21 8.43
C LEU A 392 9.12 -14.91 9.85
N MET A 393 7.82 -15.09 10.08
CA MET A 393 7.23 -15.08 11.42
C MET A 393 7.67 -16.31 12.23
N PRO A 394 7.86 -16.22 13.55
CA PRO A 394 8.31 -17.35 14.37
C PRO A 394 7.40 -18.58 14.33
N ARG A 395 6.09 -18.38 14.12
CA ARG A 395 5.13 -19.49 13.93
C ARG A 395 5.35 -20.18 12.59
N THR A 396 5.48 -19.40 11.53
CA THR A 396 5.73 -19.88 10.16
C THR A 396 7.06 -20.62 10.05
N ALA A 397 8.14 -20.07 10.61
CA ALA A 397 9.45 -20.72 10.60
C ALA A 397 9.42 -22.10 11.29
N ARG A 398 8.77 -22.22 12.46
CA ARG A 398 8.60 -23.52 13.15
C ARG A 398 7.79 -24.52 12.33
N TYR A 399 6.70 -24.06 11.71
CA TYR A 399 5.86 -24.91 10.87
C TYR A 399 6.64 -25.45 9.67
N VAL A 400 7.36 -24.57 8.97
CA VAL A 400 8.15 -24.96 7.79
C VAL A 400 9.31 -25.87 8.18
N ALA A 401 10.00 -25.57 9.29
CA ALA A 401 11.06 -26.43 9.81
C ALA A 401 10.56 -27.86 10.08
N ALA A 402 9.38 -28.00 10.70
CA ALA A 402 8.76 -29.30 10.92
C ALA A 402 8.40 -30.00 9.59
N LYS A 403 7.82 -29.27 8.62
CA LYS A 403 7.48 -29.81 7.28
C LYS A 403 8.71 -30.25 6.48
N LEU A 404 9.83 -29.55 6.63
CA LEU A 404 11.11 -29.88 6.01
C LEU A 404 11.94 -30.92 6.80
N GLY A 405 11.45 -31.38 7.95
CA GLY A 405 12.14 -32.40 8.76
C GLY A 405 13.35 -31.88 9.55
N LEU A 406 13.46 -30.58 9.77
CA LEU A 406 14.55 -29.93 10.52
C LEU A 406 14.36 -30.11 12.04
N ARG A 407 14.70 -31.29 12.56
CA ARG A 407 14.50 -31.70 13.97
C ARG A 407 15.21 -30.82 15.00
N ASN A 408 16.31 -30.16 14.61
CA ASN A 408 17.13 -29.35 15.51
C ASN A 408 16.88 -27.83 15.36
N TYR A 409 15.81 -27.41 14.66
CA TYR A 409 15.51 -25.99 14.50
C TYR A 409 15.26 -25.31 15.85
N ARG A 410 15.95 -24.18 16.07
CA ARG A 410 15.77 -23.29 17.22
C ARG A 410 15.55 -21.87 16.74
N PRO A 411 14.74 -21.03 17.44
CA PRO A 411 14.43 -19.68 16.98
C PRO A 411 15.66 -18.79 16.70
N HIS A 412 16.77 -18.98 17.39
CA HIS A 412 17.98 -18.18 17.16
C HIS A 412 18.68 -18.48 15.83
N HIS A 413 18.46 -19.66 15.23
CA HIS A 413 18.99 -19.97 13.88
C HIS A 413 18.36 -19.08 12.80
N MET A 414 17.27 -18.35 13.08
CA MET A 414 16.65 -17.44 12.11
C MET A 414 17.53 -16.25 11.71
N GLY A 415 18.58 -15.97 12.48
CA GLY A 415 19.62 -15.01 12.12
C GLY A 415 20.66 -15.57 11.16
N GLU A 416 20.70 -16.87 10.89
CA GLU A 416 21.67 -17.49 9.97
C GLU A 416 21.14 -17.46 8.53
N VAL A 417 21.99 -17.07 7.57
CA VAL A 417 21.62 -16.93 6.16
C VAL A 417 21.05 -18.24 5.59
N GLN A 418 21.74 -19.37 5.74
CA GLN A 418 21.28 -20.64 5.19
C GLN A 418 19.94 -21.09 5.77
N THR A 419 19.79 -21.02 7.11
CA THR A 419 18.55 -21.40 7.78
C THR A 419 17.40 -20.49 7.35
N ASN A 420 17.60 -19.17 7.33
CA ASN A 420 16.56 -18.22 6.96
C ASN A 420 16.12 -18.38 5.50
N VAL A 421 17.09 -18.49 4.58
CA VAL A 421 16.81 -18.66 3.15
C VAL A 421 16.14 -20.00 2.90
N GLY A 422 16.66 -21.12 3.42
CA GLY A 422 16.07 -22.44 3.23
C GLY A 422 14.62 -22.53 3.74
N LEU A 423 14.35 -22.04 4.95
CA LEU A 423 12.99 -21.96 5.47
C LEU A 423 12.11 -21.02 4.64
N GLY A 424 12.62 -19.85 4.24
CA GLY A 424 11.87 -18.84 3.50
C GLY A 424 11.47 -19.32 2.10
N THR A 425 12.40 -19.94 1.37
CA THR A 425 12.13 -20.56 0.06
C THR A 425 11.23 -21.78 0.18
N GLY A 426 11.38 -22.57 1.26
CA GLY A 426 10.48 -23.68 1.55
C GLY A 426 9.05 -23.20 1.79
N TYR A 427 8.86 -22.13 2.57
CA TYR A 427 7.54 -21.52 2.76
C TYR A 427 6.97 -20.99 1.45
N LEU A 428 7.76 -20.27 0.66
CA LEU A 428 7.33 -19.77 -0.65
C LEU A 428 6.86 -20.92 -1.54
N LYS A 429 7.55 -22.06 -1.55
CA LYS A 429 7.14 -23.25 -2.29
C LYS A 429 5.82 -23.83 -1.80
N LEU A 430 5.64 -23.97 -0.48
CA LEU A 430 4.38 -24.46 0.10
C LEU A 430 3.20 -23.57 -0.31
N VAL A 431 3.38 -22.25 -0.19
CA VAL A 431 2.39 -21.27 -0.60
C VAL A 431 2.11 -21.36 -2.11
N LEU A 432 3.16 -21.41 -2.94
CA LEU A 432 3.04 -21.51 -4.39
C LEU A 432 2.29 -22.77 -4.81
N ASN A 433 2.55 -23.92 -4.17
CA ASN A 433 1.82 -25.15 -4.43
C ASN A 433 0.33 -25.03 -4.07
N GLN A 434 -0.01 -24.28 -3.01
CA GLN A 434 -1.38 -24.09 -2.56
C GLN A 434 -2.19 -23.16 -3.47
N VAL A 435 -1.56 -22.11 -4.01
CA VAL A 435 -2.27 -21.07 -4.78
C VAL A 435 -2.05 -21.15 -6.29
N GLY A 436 -1.01 -21.85 -6.74
CA GLY A 436 -0.73 -22.19 -8.13
C GLY A 436 -0.26 -21.04 -9.04
N HIS A 437 0.03 -19.85 -8.48
CA HIS A 437 0.39 -18.67 -9.28
C HIS A 437 1.37 -17.75 -8.53
N PRO A 438 2.44 -17.22 -9.17
CA PRO A 438 3.45 -16.37 -8.51
C PRO A 438 2.88 -15.13 -7.81
N ILE A 439 2.00 -14.36 -8.48
CA ILE A 439 1.32 -13.21 -7.85
C ILE A 439 0.56 -13.62 -6.58
N LEU A 440 -0.21 -14.72 -6.66
CA LEU A 440 -0.96 -15.21 -5.51
C LEU A 440 -0.01 -15.66 -4.40
N ALA A 441 1.15 -16.24 -4.76
CA ALA A 441 2.15 -16.67 -3.80
C ALA A 441 2.79 -15.48 -3.10
N SER A 442 3.18 -14.42 -3.82
CA SER A 442 3.67 -13.17 -3.22
C SER A 442 2.60 -12.51 -2.33
N THR A 443 1.34 -12.52 -2.77
CA THR A 443 0.22 -12.00 -1.96
C THR A 443 0.05 -12.80 -0.67
N ALA A 444 0.10 -14.13 -0.78
CA ALA A 444 -0.08 -15.04 0.32
C ALA A 444 1.10 -15.00 1.31
N TYR A 445 2.33 -14.78 0.82
CA TYR A 445 3.51 -14.61 1.65
C TYR A 445 3.36 -13.41 2.60
N ASN A 446 2.83 -12.29 2.10
CA ASN A 446 2.66 -11.07 2.88
C ASN A 446 1.35 -11.02 3.69
N ALA A 447 0.22 -11.46 3.10
CA ALA A 447 -1.12 -11.28 3.69
C ALA A 447 -1.80 -12.57 4.14
N GLY A 448 -1.16 -13.73 3.92
CA GLY A 448 -1.69 -15.05 4.21
C GLY A 448 -2.43 -15.70 3.02
N PRO A 449 -2.36 -17.03 2.84
CA PRO A 449 -2.97 -17.73 1.71
C PRO A 449 -4.48 -17.60 1.59
N ALA A 450 -5.21 -17.56 2.71
CA ALA A 450 -6.66 -17.39 2.69
C ALA A 450 -7.08 -16.07 2.05
N ARG A 451 -6.37 -14.97 2.35
CA ARG A 451 -6.64 -13.66 1.73
C ARG A 451 -6.34 -13.70 0.23
N ALA A 452 -5.19 -14.25 -0.15
CA ALA A 452 -4.82 -14.38 -1.56
C ALA A 452 -5.86 -15.18 -2.38
N ARG A 453 -6.40 -16.27 -1.82
CA ARG A 453 -7.49 -17.03 -2.46
C ARG A 453 -8.80 -16.26 -2.49
N ARG A 454 -9.20 -15.63 -1.38
CA ARG A 454 -10.44 -14.86 -1.25
C ARG A 454 -10.52 -13.71 -2.25
N TRP A 455 -9.40 -13.08 -2.59
CA TRP A 455 -9.35 -11.93 -3.50
C TRP A 455 -9.34 -12.31 -4.99
N ARG A 456 -9.31 -13.61 -5.32
CA ARG A 456 -9.52 -14.10 -6.70
C ARG A 456 -10.93 -13.76 -7.16
N ASP A 457 -11.08 -13.52 -8.45
CA ASP A 457 -12.40 -13.33 -9.08
C ASP A 457 -13.07 -14.68 -9.34
N SER A 458 -14.37 -14.68 -9.61
CA SER A 458 -15.07 -15.89 -10.09
C SER A 458 -14.67 -16.26 -11.52
N ARG A 459 -14.05 -15.33 -12.25
CA ARG A 459 -13.52 -15.51 -13.61
C ARG A 459 -11.99 -15.41 -13.61
N PRO A 460 -11.30 -15.87 -14.67
CA PRO A 460 -9.89 -15.53 -14.86
C PRO A 460 -9.70 -14.00 -14.83
N LEU A 461 -8.67 -13.52 -14.13
CA LEU A 461 -8.41 -12.09 -13.95
C LEU A 461 -6.98 -11.77 -14.38
N GLU A 462 -6.79 -10.72 -15.17
CA GLU A 462 -5.46 -10.21 -15.52
C GLU A 462 -4.62 -9.96 -14.26
N GLY A 463 -3.38 -10.45 -14.23
CA GLY A 463 -2.52 -10.35 -13.05
C GLY A 463 -2.31 -8.92 -12.57
N ALA A 464 -2.17 -7.94 -13.47
CA ALA A 464 -2.05 -6.54 -13.08
C ALA A 464 -3.33 -5.98 -12.42
N ILE A 465 -4.51 -6.42 -12.86
CA ILE A 465 -5.80 -6.03 -12.26
C ILE A 465 -5.95 -6.69 -10.89
N TYR A 466 -5.57 -7.97 -10.75
CA TYR A 466 -5.55 -8.64 -9.45
C TYR A 466 -4.68 -7.83 -8.47
N VAL A 467 -3.44 -7.52 -8.84
CA VAL A 467 -2.51 -6.76 -8.01
C VAL A 467 -3.09 -5.40 -7.64
N GLU A 468 -3.60 -4.63 -8.61
CA GLU A 468 -4.15 -3.30 -8.33
C GLU A 468 -5.38 -3.33 -7.41
N THR A 469 -6.12 -4.43 -7.41
CA THR A 469 -7.36 -4.55 -6.64
C THR A 469 -7.16 -5.19 -5.28
N ILE A 470 -5.92 -5.55 -4.87
CA ILE A 470 -5.62 -6.03 -3.52
C ILE A 470 -6.11 -4.98 -2.47
N PRO A 471 -6.98 -5.35 -1.51
CA PRO A 471 -7.57 -4.43 -0.52
C PRO A 471 -6.62 -3.77 0.45
N ILE A 472 -5.53 -4.45 0.80
CA ILE A 472 -4.51 -3.94 1.73
C ILE A 472 -3.48 -3.18 0.90
N SER A 473 -3.34 -1.87 1.12
CA SER A 473 -2.38 -1.02 0.39
C SER A 473 -0.95 -1.54 0.51
N GLU A 474 -0.52 -1.89 1.72
CA GLU A 474 0.81 -2.47 1.98
C GLU A 474 1.06 -3.72 1.14
N THR A 475 0.12 -4.68 1.14
CA THR A 475 0.23 -5.91 0.33
C THR A 475 0.20 -5.61 -1.17
N ARG A 476 -0.64 -4.66 -1.60
CA ARG A 476 -0.71 -4.25 -3.01
C ARG A 476 0.64 -3.72 -3.49
N ASP A 477 1.24 -2.82 -2.73
CA ASP A 477 2.53 -2.21 -3.08
C ASP A 477 3.68 -3.22 -2.94
N TYR A 478 3.62 -4.09 -1.93
CA TYR A 478 4.52 -5.23 -1.78
C TYR A 478 4.53 -6.10 -3.04
N VAL A 479 3.36 -6.56 -3.51
CA VAL A 479 3.30 -7.45 -4.68
C VAL A 479 3.76 -6.75 -5.94
N LYS A 480 3.41 -5.46 -6.14
CA LYS A 480 3.95 -4.65 -7.25
C LYS A 480 5.48 -4.64 -7.25
N ASN A 481 6.08 -4.38 -6.09
CA ASN A 481 7.53 -4.31 -5.95
C ASN A 481 8.19 -5.67 -6.13
N VAL A 482 7.67 -6.75 -5.54
CA VAL A 482 8.23 -8.11 -5.70
C VAL A 482 8.24 -8.50 -7.18
N MET A 483 7.13 -8.28 -7.89
CA MET A 483 7.05 -8.63 -9.31
C MET A 483 7.99 -7.77 -10.17
N ALA A 484 8.03 -6.46 -9.95
CA ALA A 484 8.97 -5.57 -10.65
C ALA A 484 10.43 -5.94 -10.35
N ASN A 485 10.77 -6.21 -9.09
CA ASN A 485 12.12 -6.63 -8.70
C ASN A 485 12.52 -7.94 -9.39
N SER A 486 11.59 -8.89 -9.52
CA SER A 486 11.88 -10.18 -10.16
C SER A 486 12.23 -10.05 -11.64
N VAL A 487 11.71 -9.02 -12.35
CA VAL A 487 12.13 -8.71 -13.73
C VAL A 487 13.62 -8.36 -13.77
N PHE A 488 14.04 -7.45 -12.90
CA PHE A 488 15.43 -6.99 -12.86
C PHE A 488 16.39 -8.06 -12.32
N TYR A 489 16.00 -8.86 -11.34
CA TYR A 489 16.84 -9.97 -10.88
C TYR A 489 16.98 -11.06 -11.93
N ALA A 490 15.95 -11.35 -12.73
CA ALA A 490 16.09 -12.27 -13.86
C ALA A 490 17.10 -11.73 -14.88
N ALA A 491 17.07 -10.42 -15.14
CA ALA A 491 18.04 -9.77 -16.00
C ALA A 491 19.48 -9.90 -15.47
N VAL A 492 19.69 -9.66 -14.17
CA VAL A 492 21.00 -9.75 -13.53
C VAL A 492 21.51 -11.19 -13.44
N LEU A 493 20.65 -12.16 -13.14
CA LEU A 493 21.04 -13.56 -12.95
C LEU A 493 21.22 -14.32 -14.27
N GLU A 494 20.30 -14.14 -15.20
CA GLU A 494 20.17 -15.01 -16.39
C GLU A 494 20.54 -14.30 -17.69
N ASN A 495 20.88 -13.00 -17.62
CA ASN A 495 20.98 -12.12 -18.77
C ASN A 495 19.73 -12.18 -19.67
N LYS A 496 18.56 -12.39 -19.04
CA LYS A 496 17.26 -12.54 -19.70
C LYS A 496 16.23 -11.67 -18.99
N LEU A 497 15.53 -10.85 -19.76
CA LEU A 497 14.38 -10.08 -19.26
C LEU A 497 13.10 -10.82 -19.62
N THR A 498 12.44 -11.40 -18.62
CA THR A 498 11.06 -11.84 -18.77
C THR A 498 10.15 -10.62 -18.65
N PRO A 499 9.32 -10.31 -19.66
CA PRO A 499 8.36 -9.21 -19.59
C PRO A 499 7.50 -9.26 -18.31
N ILE A 500 7.24 -8.11 -17.70
CA ILE A 500 6.41 -8.03 -16.49
C ILE A 500 5.02 -8.60 -16.77
N LYS A 501 4.39 -8.35 -17.93
CA LYS A 501 3.07 -8.93 -18.23
C LYS A 501 3.11 -10.46 -18.28
N ALA A 502 4.19 -11.05 -18.80
CA ALA A 502 4.37 -12.50 -18.83
C ALA A 502 4.53 -13.08 -17.42
N ARG A 503 5.28 -12.40 -16.53
CA ARG A 503 5.39 -12.78 -15.11
C ARG A 503 4.06 -12.62 -14.36
N LEU A 504 3.25 -11.65 -14.75
CA LEU A 504 1.96 -11.39 -14.13
C LEU A 504 0.87 -12.36 -14.60
N GLY A 505 0.88 -12.72 -15.88
CA GLY A 505 -0.03 -13.70 -16.45
C GLY A 505 -1.51 -13.42 -16.17
N THR A 506 -2.29 -14.50 -16.09
CA THR A 506 -3.70 -14.49 -15.73
C THR A 506 -3.89 -15.28 -14.44
N VAL A 507 -4.43 -14.62 -13.42
CA VAL A 507 -4.81 -15.26 -12.17
C VAL A 507 -6.03 -16.14 -12.41
N PRO A 508 -5.98 -17.44 -12.07
CA PRO A 508 -7.09 -18.35 -12.33
C PRO A 508 -8.31 -18.02 -11.45
N PRO A 509 -9.53 -18.42 -11.85
CA PRO A 509 -10.76 -18.14 -11.09
C PRO A 509 -10.75 -18.82 -9.73
N ARG A 510 -11.48 -18.28 -8.75
CA ARG A 510 -11.65 -18.89 -7.42
C ARG A 510 -12.31 -20.27 -7.57
N THR A 511 -11.61 -21.32 -7.18
CA THR A 511 -12.16 -22.68 -7.09
C THR A 511 -12.97 -22.83 -5.80
N GLY A 512 -14.12 -23.52 -5.85
CA GLY A 512 -15.06 -23.63 -4.72
C GLY A 512 -14.58 -24.48 -3.54
N ALA A 513 -13.49 -25.25 -3.67
CA ALA A 513 -12.90 -25.98 -2.56
C ALA A 513 -11.87 -25.09 -1.85
N GLU A 514 -12.23 -24.60 -0.66
CA GLU A 514 -11.24 -24.05 0.27
C GLU A 514 -10.49 -25.23 0.93
N PRO A 515 -9.17 -25.11 1.16
CA PRO A 515 -8.44 -26.09 1.97
C PRO A 515 -9.09 -26.20 3.36
N THR A 516 -9.05 -27.38 3.96
CA THR A 516 -9.53 -27.54 5.34
C THR A 516 -8.69 -26.67 6.30
N ALA A 517 -9.20 -26.37 7.50
CA ALA A 517 -8.43 -25.61 8.50
C ALA A 517 -7.09 -26.27 8.86
N GLU A 518 -6.95 -27.58 8.66
CA GLU A 518 -5.70 -28.33 8.84
C GLU A 518 -4.67 -28.09 7.71
N ASP A 519 -5.15 -27.70 6.51
CA ASP A 519 -4.34 -27.38 5.34
C ASP A 519 -3.98 -25.89 5.23
N GLU A 520 -4.44 -25.07 6.18
CA GLU A 520 -4.16 -23.63 6.19
C GLU A 520 -2.73 -23.37 6.66
N LEU A 521 -1.91 -22.79 5.78
CA LEU A 521 -0.54 -22.43 6.12
C LEU A 521 -0.56 -21.23 7.09
N PRO A 522 0.32 -21.23 8.11
CA PRO A 522 0.39 -20.17 9.11
C PRO A 522 0.98 -18.86 8.60
#